data_AF-A0A0N0K5B4-F1
#
_entry.id   AF-A0A0N0K5B4-F1
#
_cell.length_a   1.000
_cell.length_b   1.000
_cell.length_c   1.000
_cell.angle_alpha   90.00
_cell.angle_beta   90.00
_cell.angle_gamma   90.00
#
_symmetry.space_group_name_H-M   'P 1'
#
loop_
_entity.id
_entity.type
_entity.pdbx_description
1 polymer ?
#
loop_
_entity_poly.entity_id
_entity_poly.type
_entity_poly.pdbx_seq_one_letter_code
_entity_poly.pdbx_strand_id
1 'polypeptide(L)' 'MDEQMTIGVLVASVVLILLTILGDRMRRRHPLGAFGFVPWNALSFAGVVGFLFAAAHLLALMKSPGV' A
#
# COMPACT_ATOMS: atom_id res chain seq x y z
N MET A 1 -4.95 -13.57 10.89
CA MET A 1 -5.57 -13.08 9.64
C MET A 1 -5.56 -14.25 8.69
N ASP A 2 -6.62 -14.51 7.94
CA ASP A 2 -6.57 -15.60 6.97
C ASP A 2 -5.75 -15.20 5.72
N GLU A 3 -5.40 -16.20 4.91
CA GLU A 3 -4.62 -15.99 3.68
C GLU A 3 -5.32 -15.01 2.74
N GLN A 4 -6.64 -15.15 2.59
CA GLN A 4 -7.43 -14.33 1.66
C GLN A 4 -7.44 -12.85 2.05
N MET A 5 -7.60 -12.54 3.34
CA MET A 5 -7.49 -11.18 3.85
C MET A 5 -6.07 -10.65 3.69
N THR A 6 -5.05 -11.49 3.86
CA THR A 6 -3.64 -11.12 3.65
C THR A 6 -3.35 -10.73 2.21
N ILE A 7 -3.85 -11.51 1.26
CA ILE A 7 -3.78 -11.18 -0.17
C ILE A 7 -4.53 -9.87 -0.44
N GLY A 8 -5.71 -9.67 0.15
CA GLY A 8 -6.46 -8.43 0.05
C GLY A 8 -5.68 -7.20 0.51
N VAL A 9 -5.02 -7.29 1.68
CA VAL A 9 -4.16 -6.22 2.21
C VAL A 9 -2.96 -5.97 1.30
N LEU A 10 -2.33 -7.03 0.76
CA LEU A 10 -1.21 -6.90 -0.17
C LEU A 10 -1.63 -6.13 -1.44
N VAL A 11 -2.74 -6.51 -2.05
CA VAL A 11 -3.27 -5.85 -3.26
C VAL A 11 -3.62 -4.39 -2.97
N ALA A 12 -4.34 -4.11 -1.88
CA ALA A 12 -4.70 -2.74 -1.50
C ALA A 12 -3.44 -1.88 -1.26
N SER A 13 -2.41 -2.45 -0.65
CA SER A 13 -1.13 -1.78 -0.41
C SER A 13 -0.40 -1.44 -1.71
N VAL A 14 -0.38 -2.36 -2.68
CA VAL A 14 0.18 -2.10 -4.02
C VAL A 14 -0.59 -0.99 -4.72
N VAL A 15 -1.92 -1.01 -4.66
CA VAL A 15 -2.77 0.05 -5.24
C VAL A 15 -2.46 1.41 -4.61
N LEU A 16 -2.34 1.48 -3.29
CA LEU A 16 -1.97 2.72 -2.59
C LEU A 16 -0.60 3.24 -3.05
N ILE A 17 0.40 2.36 -3.18
CA ILE A 17 1.72 2.74 -3.68
C ILE A 17 1.61 3.30 -5.10
N LEU A 18 0.91 2.63 -6.01
CA LEU A 18 0.72 3.11 -7.38
C LEU A 18 -0.02 4.46 -7.43
N LEU A 19 -1.04 4.64 -6.61
CA LEU A 19 -1.77 5.91 -6.48
C LEU A 19 -0.85 7.03 -5.98
N THR A 20 0.05 6.75 -5.04
CA THR A 20 1.00 7.76 -4.53
C THR A 20 2.03 8.17 -5.59
N ILE A 21 2.52 7.22 -6.40
CA ILE A 21 3.39 7.51 -7.55
C ILE A 21 2.67 8.39 -8.57
N LEU A 22 1.41 8.08 -8.87
CA LEU A 22 0.60 8.88 -9.78
C LEU A 22 0.31 10.27 -9.19
N GLY A 23 -0.01 10.34 -7.90
CA GLY A 23 -0.25 11.59 -7.16
C GLY A 23 0.95 12.52 -7.19
N ASP A 24 2.16 11.98 -6.99
CA ASP A 24 3.40 12.76 -7.09
C ASP A 24 3.59 13.36 -8.50
N ARG A 25 3.35 12.55 -9.55
CA ARG A 25 3.42 13.02 -10.94
C ARG A 25 2.40 14.13 -11.23
N MET A 26 1.18 13.99 -10.70
CA MET A 26 0.13 14.99 -10.89
C MET A 26 0.42 16.29 -10.12
N ARG A 27 0.96 16.19 -8.89
CA ARG A 27 1.39 17.37 -8.11
C ARG A 27 2.51 18.16 -8.79
N ARG A 28 3.46 17.49 -9.45
CA ARG A 28 4.51 18.18 -10.21
C ARG A 28 3.96 18.95 -11.41
N ARG A 29 2.85 18.49 -12.01
CA ARG A 29 2.18 19.17 -13.13
C ARG A 29 1.27 20.31 -12.67
N HIS A 30 0.57 20.13 -11.55
CA HIS A 30 -0.39 21.10 -11.01
C HIS A 30 -0.20 21.26 -9.49
N PRO A 31 0.82 22.00 -9.03
CA PRO A 31 1.19 22.06 -7.61
C PRO A 31 0.15 22.73 -6.71
N LEU A 32 -0.69 23.61 -7.26
CA LEU A 32 -1.78 24.31 -6.56
C LEU A 32 -3.17 23.69 -6.85
N GLY A 33 -3.22 22.55 -7.55
CA GLY A 33 -4.47 21.86 -7.86
C GLY A 33 -5.01 21.06 -6.67
N ALA A 34 -6.20 20.47 -6.84
CA ALA A 34 -6.87 19.66 -5.81
C ALA A 34 -5.99 18.52 -5.23
N PHE A 35 -5.05 18.00 -6.01
CA PHE A 35 -4.09 16.99 -5.56
C PHE A 35 -3.10 17.51 -4.50
N GLY A 36 -2.97 18.82 -4.27
CA GLY A 36 -2.13 19.38 -3.21
C GLY A 36 -2.64 19.06 -1.80
N PHE A 37 -3.95 18.87 -1.62
CA PHE A 37 -4.59 18.65 -0.32
C PHE A 37 -4.67 17.19 0.10
N VAL A 38 -4.41 16.26 -0.81
CA VAL A 38 -4.43 14.83 -0.51
C VAL A 38 -3.22 14.48 0.36
N PRO A 39 -3.38 13.70 1.46
CA PRO A 39 -2.29 13.37 2.38
C PRO A 39 -1.38 12.26 1.82
N TRP A 40 -0.70 12.53 0.70
CA TRP A 40 0.08 11.54 -0.05
C TRP A 40 1.15 10.83 0.77
N ASN A 41 1.77 11.52 1.73
CA ASN A 41 2.78 10.91 2.61
C ASN A 41 2.17 9.87 3.56
N ALA A 42 0.96 10.13 4.07
CA ALA A 42 0.26 9.16 4.90
C ALA A 42 -0.19 7.95 4.07
N LEU A 43 -0.67 8.19 2.84
CA LEU A 43 -1.04 7.13 1.91
C LEU A 43 0.17 6.26 1.49
N SER A 44 1.33 6.88 1.24
CA SER A 44 2.55 6.14 0.89
C SER A 44 3.05 5.32 2.06
N PHE A 45 3.05 5.89 3.27
CA PHE A 45 3.39 5.18 4.49
C PHE A 45 2.46 3.98 4.71
N ALA A 46 1.15 4.19 4.63
CA ALA A 46 0.16 3.12 4.78
C ALA A 46 0.35 2.01 3.74
N GLY A 47 0.61 2.37 2.47
CA GLY A 47 0.89 1.40 1.41
C GLY A 47 2.15 0.58 1.67
N VAL A 48 3.26 1.22 2.07
CA VAL A 48 4.51 0.52 2.35
C VAL A 48 4.39 -0.39 3.58
N VAL A 49 3.83 0.11 4.68
CA VAL A 49 3.64 -0.66 5.90
C VAL A 49 2.70 -1.84 5.68
N GLY A 50 1.58 -1.62 4.99
CA GLY A 50 0.64 -2.68 4.64
C GLY A 50 1.27 -3.75 3.76
N PHE A 51 2.09 -3.35 2.78
CA PHE A 51 2.82 -4.28 1.92
C PHE A 51 3.80 -5.14 2.72
N LEU A 52 4.63 -4.52 3.56
CA LEU A 52 5.61 -5.24 4.39
C LEU A 52 4.93 -6.19 5.36
N PHE A 53 3.85 -5.76 6.00
CA PHE A 53 3.08 -6.59 6.92
C PHE A 53 2.45 -7.79 6.22
N ALA A 54 1.77 -7.57 5.10
CA ALA A 54 1.15 -8.65 4.32
C ALA A 54 2.19 -9.62 3.77
N ALA A 55 3.32 -9.12 3.26
CA ALA A 55 4.42 -9.96 2.78
C ALA A 55 5.03 -10.81 3.89
N ALA A 56 5.31 -10.22 5.06
CA ALA A 56 5.81 -10.94 6.22
C ALA A 56 4.83 -12.02 6.70
N HIS A 57 3.53 -11.69 6.72
CA HIS A 57 2.48 -12.64 7.10
C HIS A 57 2.37 -13.81 6.11
N LEU A 58 2.42 -13.56 4.79
CA LEU A 58 2.46 -14.63 3.78
C LEU A 58 3.70 -15.52 3.92
N LEU A 59 4.87 -14.91 4.18
CA LEU A 59 6.11 -15.67 4.44
C LEU A 59 5.99 -16.56 5.68
N ALA A 60 5.34 -16.07 6.73
CA ALA A 60 5.07 -16.85 7.94
C ALA A 60 4.14 -18.04 7.66
N LEU A 61 3.05 -17.83 6.92
CA LEU A 61 2.12 -18.90 6.51
C LEU A 61 2.81 -19.98 5.67
N MET A 62 3.67 -19.59 4.72
CA MET A 62 4.43 -20.55 3.92
C MET A 62 5.42 -21.38 4.75
N LYS A 63 5.95 -20.81 5.85
CA LYS A 63 6.91 -21.49 6.74
C LYS A 63 6.25 -22.40 7.77
N SER A 64 4.96 -22.22 8.08
CA SER A 64 4.19 -23.09 8.96
C SER A 64 2.81 -23.36 8.36
N PRO A 65 2.73 -24.23 7.33
CA PRO A 65 1.46 -24.64 6.76
C PRO A 65 0.77 -25.59 7.74
N GLY A 66 0.02 -25.06 8.73
CA GLY A 66 -0.69 -25.89 9.70
C GLY A 66 -0.99 -25.29 11.08
N VAL A 67 -0.72 -24.00 11.30
CA VAL A 67 -1.28 -23.22 12.44
C VAL A 67 -2.28 -22.23 11.88
#